data_AF-A0A7J7P384-F1
#
_entry.id   AF-A0A7J7P384-F1
#
_cell.length_a   1.000
_cell.length_b   1.000
_cell.length_c   1.000
_cell.angle_alpha   90.00
_cell.angle_beta   90.00
_cell.angle_gamma   90.00
#
_symmetry.space_group_name_H-M   'P 1'
#
loop_
_entity.id
_entity.type
_entity.pdbx_description
1 polymer ?
#
loop_
_entity_poly.entity_id
_entity_poly.type
_entity_poly.pdbx_seq_one_letter_code
_entity_poly.pdbx_strand_id
1 'polypeptide(L)'
;MKAMDLHCENKTVIMIVHNPIKHDRMKHVEVDRFFIRENIDKGCISFPFVKSEDQLADILTKGVCGRIFNDMIDKLGMIDIYAPS
;
A
#
# COMPACT_ATOMS: atom_id res chain seq x y z
N MET A 1 14.24 -12.74 11.67
CA MET A 1 14.14 -11.51 10.87
C MET A 1 12.67 -11.13 10.81
N LYS A 2 12.29 -9.87 11.04
CA LYS A 2 10.89 -9.43 10.95
C LYS A 2 10.62 -9.05 9.49
N ALA A 3 9.53 -9.54 8.91
CA ALA A 3 9.11 -9.17 7.57
C ALA A 3 8.75 -7.66 7.52
N MET A 4 9.04 -7.00 6.39
CA MET A 4 8.65 -5.62 6.17
C MET A 4 7.18 -5.55 5.76
N ASP A 5 6.40 -4.74 6.45
CA ASP A 5 4.98 -4.57 6.15
C ASP A 5 4.79 -3.59 4.98
N LEU A 6 4.30 -4.10 3.86
CA LEU A 6 3.90 -3.32 2.69
C LEU A 6 2.37 -3.16 2.71
N HIS A 7 1.91 -2.11 3.38
CA HIS A 7 0.49 -1.82 3.54
C HIS A 7 -0.20 -1.58 2.18
N CYS A 8 -1.27 -2.33 1.92
CA CYS A 8 -2.02 -2.24 0.67
C CYS A 8 -3.52 -2.09 0.94
N GLU A 9 -4.15 -1.12 0.28
CA GLU A 9 -5.61 -0.94 0.32
C GLU A 9 -6.36 -1.81 -0.71
N ASN A 10 -5.65 -2.34 -1.71
CA ASN A 10 -6.28 -3.12 -2.76
C ASN A 10 -6.36 -4.60 -2.36
N LYS A 11 -7.52 -5.01 -1.83
CA LYS A 11 -7.79 -6.40 -1.45
C LYS A 11 -7.56 -7.40 -2.58
N THR A 12 -7.81 -7.01 -3.83
CA THR A 12 -7.57 -7.87 -4.99
C THR A 12 -6.08 -8.12 -5.21
N VAL A 13 -5.23 -7.10 -5.04
CA VAL A 13 -3.77 -7.26 -5.13
C VAL A 13 -3.27 -8.19 -4.03
N ILE A 14 -3.70 -7.99 -2.79
CA ILE A 14 -3.38 -8.88 -1.66
C ILE A 14 -3.79 -10.33 -1.99
N MET A 15 -5.01 -10.52 -2.49
CA MET A 15 -5.52 -11.85 -2.84
C MET A 15 -4.71 -12.50 -3.98
N ILE A 16 -4.36 -11.76 -5.04
CA ILE A 16 -3.57 -12.27 -6.18
C ILE A 16 -2.18 -12.76 -5.74
N VAL A 17 -1.58 -12.03 -4.80
CA VAL A 17 -0.26 -12.34 -4.25
C VAL A 17 -0.33 -13.57 -3.32
N HIS A 18 -1.38 -13.69 -2.49
CA HIS A 18 -1.53 -14.80 -1.56
C HIS A 18 -2.11 -16.08 -2.19
N ASN A 19 -3.05 -15.96 -3.12
CA ASN A 19 -3.73 -17.05 -3.81
C ASN A 19 -3.84 -16.76 -5.31
N PRO A 20 -2.94 -17.30 -6.16
CA PRO A 20 -3.04 -17.16 -7.60
C PRO A 20 -4.34 -17.77 -8.13
N ILE A 21 -5.35 -16.95 -8.39
CA ILE A 21 -6.37 -17.36 -9.34
C ILE A 21 -5.68 -17.36 -10.71
N LYS A 22 -5.46 -18.55 -11.28
CA LYS A 22 -4.96 -18.71 -12.64
C LYS A 22 -6.00 -18.21 -13.64
N HIS A 23 -5.93 -16.93 -13.99
CA HIS A 23 -6.44 -16.45 -15.26
C HIS A 23 -5.23 -16.10 -16.14
N ASP A 24 -5.07 -16.89 -17.20
CA ASP A 24 -3.97 -16.94 -18.17
C ASP A 24 -3.79 -15.67 -19.03
N ARG A 25 -4.05 -14.47 -18.46
CA ARG A 25 -4.28 -13.23 -19.24
C ARG A 25 -3.41 -12.02 -18.91
N MET A 26 -2.37 -12.12 -18.07
CA MET A 26 -1.46 -10.98 -17.86
C MET A 26 0.01 -11.40 -17.72
N LYS A 27 0.65 -11.72 -18.86
CA LYS A 27 2.10 -12.00 -18.92
C LYS A 27 2.98 -10.86 -18.38
N HIS A 28 2.50 -9.62 -18.44
CA HIS A 28 3.25 -8.44 -17.97
C HIS A 28 3.30 -8.33 -16.44
N VAL A 29 2.32 -8.90 -15.73
CA VAL A 29 2.21 -8.81 -14.26
C VAL A 29 2.79 -10.07 -13.59
N GLU A 30 3.06 -11.12 -14.36
CA GLU A 30 3.49 -12.42 -13.87
C GLU A 30 4.90 -12.40 -13.27
N VAL A 31 5.82 -11.62 -13.85
CA VAL A 31 7.19 -11.45 -13.34
C VAL A 31 7.18 -10.76 -11.98
N ASP A 32 6.52 -9.60 -11.88
CA ASP A 32 6.39 -8.86 -10.62
C ASP A 32 5.69 -9.71 -9.55
N ARG A 33 4.64 -10.44 -9.95
CA ARG A 33 3.93 -11.36 -9.06
C ARG A 33 4.85 -12.45 -8.52
N PHE A 34 5.67 -13.08 -9.35
CA PHE A 34 6.59 -14.13 -8.92
C PHE A 34 7.63 -13.58 -7.94
N PHE A 35 8.21 -12.41 -8.26
CA PHE A 35 9.17 -11.73 -7.41
C PHE A 35 8.57 -11.38 -6.03
N ILE A 36 7.39 -10.77 -6.01
CA ILE A 36 6.70 -10.40 -4.75
C ILE A 36 6.39 -11.66 -3.93
N ARG A 37 5.89 -12.71 -4.58
CA ARG A 37 5.57 -13.99 -3.92
C ARG A 37 6.81 -14.61 -3.27
N GLU A 38 7.92 -14.66 -3.99
CA GLU A 38 9.18 -15.21 -3.48
C GLU A 38 9.65 -14.45 -2.23
N ASN A 39 9.51 -13.13 -2.21
CA ASN A 39 9.86 -12.31 -1.04
C ASN A 39 8.92 -12.56 0.16
N ILE A 40 7.64 -12.85 -0.07
CA ILE A 40 6.70 -13.24 0.99
C ILE A 40 7.03 -14.63 1.53
N ASP A 41 7.28 -15.59 0.65
CA ASP A 41 7.60 -16.97 1.06
C ASP A 41 8.95 -17.03 1.80
N LYS A 42 9.90 -16.14 1.48
CA LYS A 42 11.14 -15.93 2.24
C LYS A 42 10.95 -15.18 3.56
N GLY A 43 9.75 -14.65 3.84
CA GLY A 43 9.47 -13.84 5.01
C GLY A 43 10.15 -12.46 5.00
N CYS A 44 10.55 -11.96 3.82
CA CYS A 44 11.14 -10.63 3.66
C CYS A 44 10.08 -9.53 3.74
N ILE A 45 8.88 -9.78 3.18
CA ILE A 45 7.78 -8.81 3.13
C ILE A 45 6.44 -9.44 3.53
N SER A 46 5.52 -8.61 3.99
CA SER A 46 4.14 -8.97 4.34
C SER A 46 3.18 -7.92 3.76
N PHE A 47 1.95 -8.30 3.43
CA PHE A 47 0.95 -7.39 2.81
C PHE A 47 -0.28 -7.23 3.71
N PRO A 48 -0.17 -6.49 4.82
CA PRO A 48 -1.32 -6.18 5.65
C PRO A 48 -2.28 -5.26 4.88
N PHE A 49 -3.57 -5.53 5.03
CA PHE A 49 -4.61 -4.64 4.51
C PHE A 49 -4.64 -3.35 5.32
N VAL A 50 -4.74 -2.22 4.63
CA VAL A 50 -5.03 -0.90 5.21
C VAL A 50 -6.25 -0.31 4.53
N LYS A 51 -7.09 0.42 5.25
CA LYS A 51 -8.21 1.12 4.61
C LYS A 51 -7.69 2.31 3.80
N SER A 52 -8.39 2.71 2.74
CA SER A 52 -8.02 3.87 1.92
C SER A 52 -7.89 5.16 2.74
N GLU A 53 -8.76 5.38 3.72
CA GLU A 53 -8.71 6.52 4.65
C GLU A 53 -7.45 6.55 5.55
N ASP A 54 -6.77 5.41 5.68
CA ASP A 54 -5.57 5.24 6.49
C ASP A 54 -4.31 5.04 5.62
N GLN A 55 -4.45 4.98 4.30
CA GLN A 55 -3.32 4.81 3.38
C GLN A 55 -2.64 6.15 3.11
N LEU A 56 -1.66 6.52 3.94
CA LEU A 56 -0.96 7.82 3.84
C LEU A 56 -0.31 8.07 2.48
N ALA A 57 0.05 7.03 1.73
CA ALA A 57 0.63 7.17 0.39
C ALA A 57 -0.36 7.77 -0.64
N ASP A 58 -1.67 7.73 -0.36
CA ASP A 58 -2.67 8.24 -1.28
C ASP A 58 -2.58 9.75 -1.48
N ILE A 59 -2.17 10.52 -0.46
CA ILE A 59 -1.97 11.98 -0.57
C ILE A 59 -0.89 12.35 -1.60
N LEU A 60 0.05 11.43 -1.86
CA LEU A 60 1.17 11.64 -2.79
C LEU A 60 0.86 11.19 -4.22
N THR A 61 -0.20 10.38 -4.40
CA THR A 61 -0.48 9.71 -5.68
C THR A 61 -1.86 10.02 -6.26
N LYS A 62 -2.77 10.57 -5.45
CA LYS A 62 -4.17 10.83 -5.81
C LYS A 62 -4.65 12.16 -5.24
N GLY A 63 -5.66 12.75 -5.88
CA GLY A 63 -6.45 13.81 -5.25
C GLY A 63 -7.41 13.22 -4.24
N VAL A 64 -7.21 13.50 -2.95
CA VAL A 64 -8.10 13.08 -1.85
C VAL A 64 -9.05 14.21 -1.44
N CYS A 65 -10.20 13.88 -0.86
CA CYS A 65 -11.13 14.92 -0.39
C CYS A 65 -10.53 15.70 0.79
N GLY A 66 -10.91 16.98 0.95
CA GLY A 66 -10.28 17.87 1.93
C GLY A 66 -10.31 17.36 3.38
N ARG A 67 -11.33 16.60 3.78
CA ARG A 67 -11.38 15.97 5.11
C ARG A 67 -10.27 14.94 5.27
N ILE A 68 -10.18 13.97 4.35
CA ILE A 68 -9.15 12.92 4.38
C ILE A 68 -7.76 13.53 4.24
N PHE A 69 -7.61 14.59 3.44
CA PHE A 69 -6.36 15.33 3.29
C PHE A 69 -5.86 15.87 4.63
N ASN A 70 -6.72 16.57 5.38
CA ASN A 70 -6.35 17.11 6.69
C ASN A 70 -5.99 16.00 7.68
N ASP A 71 -6.81 14.94 7.74
CA ASP A 71 -6.54 13.78 8.61
C ASP A 71 -5.19 13.11 8.25
N MET A 72 -4.82 13.07 6.97
CA MET A 72 -3.55 12.50 6.49
C MET A 72 -2.34 13.41 6.77
N ILE A 73 -2.47 14.73 6.62
CA ILE A 73 -1.42 15.71 6.94
C ILE A 73 -1.08 15.65 8.43
N ASP A 74 -2.10 15.57 9.28
CA ASP A 74 -1.93 15.43 10.73
C ASP A 74 -1.19 14.13 11.08
N LYS A 75 -1.59 13.00 10.47
CA LYS A 75 -0.91 11.70 10.63
C LYS A 75 0.53 11.71 10.10
N LEU A 76 0.83 12.50 9.06
CA LEU A 76 2.17 12.68 8.52
C LEU A 76 3.06 13.57 9.39
N GLY A 77 2.50 14.26 10.38
CA GLY A 77 3.24 15.21 11.21
C GLY A 77 3.71 16.43 10.41
N MET A 78 2.98 16.79 9.35
CA MET A 78 3.28 18.00 8.59
C MET A 78 3.02 19.23 9.44
N ILE A 79 3.99 20.15 9.43
CA ILE A 79 3.93 21.40 10.17
C ILE A 79 3.69 22.57 9.21
N ASP A 80 2.77 23.46 9.58
CA ASP A 80 2.63 24.73 8.90
C ASP A 80 3.72 25.69 9.38
N ILE A 81 4.70 25.95 8.51
CA ILE A 81 5.82 26.86 8.80
C ILE A 81 5.39 28.33 8.87
N TYR A 82 4.14 28.65 8.50
CA TYR A 82 3.56 29.99 8.59
C TYR A 82 2.58 30.13 9.76
N ALA A 83 2.34 29.07 10.54
CA ALA A 83 1.47 29.14 11.71
C ALA A 83 2.05 30.13 12.74
N PRO A 84 1.20 31.00 13.34
CA PRO A 84 1.66 31.88 14.41
C PRO A 84 2.17 31.07 15.61
N SER A 85 3.26 31.55 16.21
CA SER A 85 3.87 30.98 17.43
C SER A 85 3.00 31.21 18.67
#